data_AF-A0A0K8UY11-F1
#
_entry.id   AF-A0A0K8UY11-F1
#
_cell.length_a   1.000
_cell.length_b   1.000
_cell.length_c   1.000
_cell.angle_alpha   90.00
_cell.angle_beta   90.00
_cell.angle_gamma   90.00
#
_symmetry.space_group_name_H-M   'P 1'
#
loop_
_entity.id
_entity.type
_entity.pdbx_description
1 polymer ?
#
loop_
_entity_poly.entity_id
_entity_poly.type
_entity_poly.pdbx_seq_one_letter_code
_entity_poly.pdbx_strand_id
1 'polypeptide(L)'
;QGSDLAGLNAEFTFREIREEPCIKKEINSESLNKQCVSDENNCLVRNEVKCEVFPQSMSMSSSSLHKSCPLRYQPYSADSISLDGIEITLAPYAAKYLILAIKDRVRHGRHFTFKAEHLALTLVSETVSGAIVKKSSPYGIIGYWIQVLIPNELVPRMLEDFHNLQLDSNTEYKESQELYWAEYKLKLIIDNPNKLDPTCL
;
A
#
# COMPACT_ATOMS: atom_id res chain seq x y z
N GLN A 1 23.03 3.45 4.94
CA GLN A 1 22.84 1.99 5.04
C GLN A 1 21.37 1.58 4.88
N GLY A 2 20.42 2.52 4.76
CA GLY A 2 18.99 2.23 4.67
C GLY A 2 18.37 1.90 6.04
N SER A 3 17.10 1.53 6.05
CA SER A 3 16.32 1.18 7.25
C SER A 3 15.94 -0.30 7.27
N ASP A 4 15.93 -0.89 8.46
CA ASP A 4 15.50 -2.29 8.67
C ASP A 4 14.01 -2.40 9.03
N LEU A 5 13.31 -1.26 9.24
CA LEU A 5 11.87 -1.24 9.44
C LEU A 5 11.17 -1.68 8.14
N ALA A 6 10.57 -2.87 8.16
CA ALA A 6 9.89 -3.46 6.98
C ALA A 6 8.46 -2.93 6.76
N GLY A 7 7.87 -2.31 7.78
CA GLY A 7 6.52 -1.78 7.72
C GLY A 7 5.97 -1.38 9.07
N LEU A 8 4.75 -0.87 9.07
CA LEU A 8 4.00 -0.46 10.27
C LEU A 8 2.49 -0.59 10.05
N ASN A 9 1.75 -0.63 11.16
CA ASN A 9 0.29 -0.58 11.10
C ASN A 9 -0.15 0.86 10.84
N ALA A 10 -0.97 1.06 9.82
CA ALA A 10 -1.51 2.36 9.45
C ALA A 10 -2.88 2.21 8.81
N GLU A 11 -3.74 3.19 9.07
CA GLU A 11 -4.99 3.36 8.34
C GLU A 11 -4.70 3.94 6.97
N PHE A 12 -5.25 3.29 5.95
CA PHE A 12 -5.22 3.77 4.58
C PHE A 12 -6.46 3.30 3.82
N THR A 13 -6.80 4.01 2.75
CA THR A 13 -7.71 3.54 1.71
C THR A 13 -7.03 3.62 0.35
N PHE A 14 -7.56 2.89 -0.62
CA PHE A 14 -7.16 3.00 -2.01
C PHE A 14 -8.37 2.91 -2.94
N ARG A 15 -8.22 3.51 -4.12
CA ARG A 15 -9.12 3.32 -5.26
C ARG A 15 -8.33 3.28 -6.56
N GLU A 16 -8.90 2.61 -7.55
CA GLU A 16 -8.32 2.59 -8.90
C GLU A 16 -8.59 3.92 -9.62
N ILE A 17 -7.56 4.49 -10.25
CA ILE A 17 -7.71 5.62 -11.17
C ILE A 17 -7.90 5.04 -12.58
N ARG A 18 -9.08 5.25 -13.17
CA ARG A 18 -9.45 4.77 -14.52
C ARG A 18 -9.60 5.95 -15.48
N GLU A 19 -9.11 5.80 -16.70
CA GLU A 19 -9.33 6.79 -17.79
C GLU A 19 -10.61 6.50 -18.57
N GLU A 20 -11.04 5.23 -18.65
CA GLU A 20 -12.25 4.83 -19.36
C GLU A 20 -13.25 4.06 -18.47
N PRO A 21 -14.56 4.27 -18.65
CA PRO A 21 -15.58 3.49 -17.97
C PRO A 21 -15.57 2.06 -18.50
N CYS A 22 -15.03 1.12 -17.72
CA CYS A 22 -15.07 -0.31 -18.04
C CYS A 22 -16.19 -1.02 -17.27
N ILE A 23 -16.70 -2.13 -17.84
CA ILE A 23 -17.77 -2.97 -17.24
C ILE A 23 -17.25 -3.71 -15.99
N LYS A 24 -15.94 -3.68 -15.69
CA LYS A 24 -15.39 -4.36 -14.52
C LYS A 24 -15.85 -3.66 -13.25
N LYS A 25 -16.32 -4.46 -12.28
CA LYS A 25 -16.64 -4.01 -10.93
C LYS A 25 -15.51 -3.15 -10.39
N GLU A 26 -15.86 -2.00 -9.82
CA GLU A 26 -14.90 -1.13 -9.14
C GLU A 26 -14.28 -1.89 -7.96
N ILE A 27 -12.95 -1.86 -7.86
CA ILE A 27 -12.22 -2.47 -6.76
C ILE A 27 -11.64 -1.34 -5.93
N ASN A 28 -12.12 -1.24 -4.68
CA ASN A 28 -11.71 -0.23 -3.72
C ASN A 28 -11.62 -0.83 -2.31
N SER A 29 -11.08 -0.08 -1.36
CA SER A 29 -10.90 -0.54 0.02
C SER A 29 -12.19 -1.03 0.68
N GLU A 30 -13.31 -0.34 0.49
CA GLU A 30 -14.58 -0.72 1.12
C GLU A 30 -15.05 -2.10 0.64
N SER A 31 -15.02 -2.32 -0.68
CA SER A 31 -15.43 -3.59 -1.29
C SER A 31 -14.55 -4.77 -0.83
N LEU A 32 -13.22 -4.59 -0.76
CA LEU A 32 -12.29 -5.63 -0.33
C LEU A 32 -12.36 -5.88 1.19
N ASN A 33 -12.54 -4.85 2.01
CA ASN A 33 -12.73 -5.02 3.46
C ASN A 33 -13.97 -5.87 3.76
N LYS A 34 -15.10 -5.56 3.12
CA LYS A 34 -16.35 -6.34 3.27
C LYS A 34 -16.15 -7.80 2.86
N GLN A 35 -15.39 -8.04 1.79
CA GLN A 35 -15.08 -9.38 1.32
C GLN A 35 -14.16 -10.12 2.31
N CYS A 36 -13.11 -9.47 2.83
CA CYS A 36 -12.19 -10.06 3.80
C CYS A 36 -12.91 -10.51 5.07
N VAL A 37 -13.73 -9.64 5.66
CA VAL A 37 -14.52 -9.97 6.86
C VAL A 37 -15.45 -11.16 6.60
N SER A 38 -16.08 -11.20 5.41
CA SER A 38 -16.96 -12.32 5.04
C SER A 38 -16.19 -13.63 4.88
N ASP A 39 -15.03 -13.60 4.23
CA ASP A 39 -14.18 -14.77 3.99
C ASP A 39 -13.53 -15.30 5.28
N GLU A 40 -13.06 -14.40 6.16
CA GLU A 40 -12.49 -14.75 7.46
C GLU A 40 -13.53 -15.48 8.32
N ASN A 41 -14.77 -14.94 8.39
CA ASN A 41 -15.87 -15.58 9.11
C ASN A 41 -16.19 -16.99 8.58
N ASN A 42 -16.05 -17.21 7.27
CA ASN A 42 -16.24 -18.52 6.65
C ASN A 42 -15.04 -19.48 6.86
N CYS A 43 -13.84 -18.95 7.16
CA CYS A 43 -12.59 -19.71 7.21
C CYS A 43 -12.18 -20.17 8.63
N LEU A 44 -12.82 -19.69 9.70
CA LEU A 44 -12.58 -20.09 11.10
C LEU A 44 -12.75 -21.61 11.38
N VAL A 45 -13.00 -22.42 10.34
CA VAL A 45 -13.14 -23.88 10.38
C VAL A 45 -11.82 -24.61 10.01
N ARG A 46 -10.72 -23.93 9.61
CA ARG A 46 -9.46 -24.60 9.22
C ARG A 46 -8.21 -24.11 9.95
N ASN A 47 -7.58 -25.08 10.64
CA ASN A 47 -6.27 -25.08 11.30
C ASN A 47 -5.36 -23.87 11.04
N GLU A 48 -5.12 -23.10 12.11
CA GLU A 48 -4.17 -22.00 12.18
C GLU A 48 -2.73 -22.51 11.98
N VAL A 49 -2.15 -22.26 10.81
CA VAL A 49 -0.69 -22.34 10.65
C VAL A 49 -0.09 -21.13 11.35
N LYS A 50 0.84 -21.37 12.28
CA LYS A 50 1.55 -20.34 13.04
C LYS A 50 2.41 -19.48 12.10
N CYS A 51 1.81 -18.44 11.51
CA CYS A 51 2.52 -17.42 10.76
C CYS A 51 3.15 -16.40 11.72
N GLU A 52 4.35 -15.94 11.38
CA GLU A 52 4.98 -14.76 12.00
C GLU A 52 4.00 -13.58 11.96
N VAL A 53 3.96 -12.77 13.02
CA VAL A 53 3.07 -11.61 13.09
C VAL A 53 3.74 -10.43 12.36
N PHE A 54 2.95 -9.56 11.75
CA PHE A 54 3.46 -8.33 11.15
C PHE A 54 3.98 -7.36 12.24
N PRO A 55 5.11 -6.65 12.03
CA PRO A 55 5.91 -6.57 10.80
C PRO A 55 6.98 -7.66 10.64
N GLN A 56 7.20 -8.53 11.62
CA GLN A 56 8.25 -9.57 11.57
C GLN A 56 8.11 -10.50 10.36
N SER A 57 6.87 -10.82 9.95
CA SER A 57 6.59 -11.59 8.73
C SER A 57 7.16 -10.99 7.44
N MET A 58 7.41 -9.67 7.43
CA MET A 58 7.97 -8.92 6.31
C MET A 58 9.45 -8.57 6.51
N SER A 59 10.04 -8.89 7.66
CA SER A 59 11.44 -8.57 8.00
C SER A 59 12.44 -9.67 7.59
N MET A 60 11.96 -10.89 7.28
CA MET A 60 12.82 -12.01 6.92
C MET A 60 13.64 -11.79 5.65
N SER A 61 13.08 -11.05 4.68
CA SER A 61 13.78 -10.65 3.47
C SER A 61 13.36 -9.24 3.08
N SER A 62 14.34 -8.35 2.94
CA SER A 62 14.09 -6.96 2.52
C SER A 62 14.01 -6.83 1.00
N SER A 63 14.59 -7.77 0.24
CA SER A 63 14.70 -7.76 -1.23
C SER A 63 13.86 -8.82 -1.93
N SER A 64 13.05 -9.57 -1.19
CA SER A 64 12.12 -10.56 -1.77
C SER A 64 10.82 -10.61 -0.98
N LEU A 65 9.71 -10.74 -1.71
CA LEU A 65 8.38 -11.01 -1.15
C LEU A 65 8.01 -12.50 -1.20
N HIS A 66 8.88 -13.36 -1.74
CA HIS A 66 8.61 -14.79 -1.86
C HIS A 66 8.44 -15.43 -0.48
N LYS A 67 7.34 -16.17 -0.28
CA LYS A 67 6.97 -16.80 1.00
C LYS A 67 6.81 -15.82 2.18
N SER A 68 6.63 -14.52 1.91
CA SER A 68 6.25 -13.53 2.90
C SER A 68 4.78 -13.14 2.71
N CYS A 69 4.11 -12.77 3.80
CA CYS A 69 2.76 -12.23 3.75
C CYS A 69 2.55 -11.26 4.92
N PRO A 70 2.05 -10.03 4.68
CA PRO A 70 1.77 -9.09 5.76
C PRO A 70 0.45 -9.39 6.48
N LEU A 71 -0.41 -10.22 5.89
CA LEU A 71 -1.76 -10.49 6.38
C LEU A 71 -1.83 -11.79 7.18
N ARG A 72 -2.80 -11.84 8.11
CA ARG A 72 -3.11 -13.08 8.84
C ARG A 72 -3.91 -14.05 7.98
N TYR A 73 -4.84 -13.50 7.19
CA TYR A 73 -5.64 -14.23 6.24
C TYR A 73 -5.37 -13.73 4.82
N GLN A 74 -5.21 -14.67 3.90
CA GLN A 74 -5.07 -14.42 2.47
C GLN A 74 -5.77 -15.58 1.74
N PRO A 75 -6.67 -15.32 0.79
CA PRO A 75 -7.32 -16.37 0.02
C PRO A 75 -6.30 -17.22 -0.74
N TYR A 76 -6.44 -18.55 -0.67
CA TYR A 76 -5.44 -19.54 -1.12
C TYR A 76 -5.18 -19.52 -2.64
N SER A 77 -6.14 -19.02 -3.42
CA SER A 77 -6.12 -18.98 -4.89
C SER A 77 -6.62 -17.64 -5.41
N ALA A 78 -6.06 -16.54 -4.91
CA ALA A 78 -6.35 -15.24 -5.51
C ALA A 78 -5.51 -15.01 -6.76
N ASP A 79 -6.20 -14.83 -7.90
CA ASP A 79 -5.59 -14.28 -9.09
C ASP A 79 -5.14 -12.84 -8.83
N SER A 80 -4.00 -12.45 -9.39
CA SER A 80 -3.53 -11.07 -9.32
C SER A 80 -4.34 -10.19 -10.26
N ILE A 81 -4.85 -9.07 -9.76
CA ILE A 81 -5.58 -8.06 -10.52
C ILE A 81 -4.65 -6.87 -10.73
N SER A 82 -4.42 -6.47 -11.99
CA SER A 82 -3.67 -5.25 -12.31
C SER A 82 -4.60 -4.04 -12.30
N LEU A 83 -4.10 -2.90 -11.83
CA LEU A 83 -4.80 -1.61 -11.87
C LEU A 83 -4.15 -0.68 -12.89
N ASP A 84 -4.94 0.17 -13.55
CA ASP A 84 -4.44 1.15 -14.53
C ASP A 84 -3.72 2.33 -13.84
N GLY A 85 -4.23 2.73 -12.68
CA GLY A 85 -3.68 3.77 -11.82
C GLY A 85 -4.20 3.57 -10.41
N ILE A 86 -3.58 4.23 -9.43
CA ILE A 86 -3.95 4.06 -8.03
C ILE A 86 -3.93 5.39 -7.29
N GLU A 87 -4.99 5.63 -6.52
CA GLU A 87 -5.04 6.67 -5.51
C GLU A 87 -4.98 6.00 -4.14
N ILE A 88 -4.13 6.52 -3.27
CA ILE A 88 -3.90 6.02 -1.91
C ILE A 88 -4.15 7.18 -0.95
N THR A 89 -5.04 6.99 0.01
CA THR A 89 -5.22 7.93 1.13
C THR A 89 -4.59 7.33 2.37
N LEU A 90 -3.64 8.04 2.98
CA LEU A 90 -2.90 7.59 4.16
C LEU A 90 -3.18 8.52 5.33
N ALA A 91 -3.42 7.93 6.51
CA ALA A 91 -3.66 8.72 7.72
C ALA A 91 -2.47 9.63 8.07
N PRO A 92 -2.71 10.88 8.53
CA PRO A 92 -1.64 11.87 8.76
C PRO A 92 -0.53 11.40 9.70
N TYR A 93 -0.86 10.64 10.75
CA TYR A 93 0.13 10.12 11.70
C TYR A 93 1.16 9.17 11.06
N ALA A 94 0.78 8.51 9.96
CA ALA A 94 1.61 7.57 9.23
C ALA A 94 2.42 8.25 8.11
N ALA A 95 2.05 9.47 7.72
CA ALA A 95 2.63 10.17 6.57
C ALA A 95 4.15 10.43 6.72
N LYS A 96 4.63 10.71 7.94
CA LYS A 96 6.07 10.85 8.23
C LYS A 96 6.92 9.64 7.84
N TYR A 97 6.32 8.45 7.77
CA TYR A 97 7.02 7.23 7.38
C TYR A 97 7.16 7.06 5.87
N LEU A 98 6.50 7.89 5.05
CA LEU A 98 6.69 7.90 3.60
C LEU A 98 8.13 8.25 3.21
N ILE A 99 8.74 9.22 3.90
CA ILE A 99 10.15 9.56 3.69
C ILE A 99 11.03 8.35 3.96
N LEU A 100 10.84 7.65 5.09
CA LEU A 100 11.58 6.45 5.43
C LEU A 100 11.34 5.33 4.38
N ALA A 101 10.10 5.11 4.00
CA ALA A 101 9.72 4.10 3.02
C ALA A 101 10.39 4.35 1.66
N ILE A 102 10.43 5.59 1.18
CA ILE A 102 11.05 5.90 -0.11
C ILE A 102 12.57 6.00 0.00
N LYS A 103 13.09 6.81 0.93
CA LYS A 103 14.52 7.13 1.07
C LYS A 103 15.34 5.95 1.58
N ASP A 104 14.86 5.27 2.61
CA ASP A 104 15.65 4.30 3.37
C ASP A 104 15.32 2.84 3.00
N ARG A 105 14.22 2.62 2.26
CA ARG A 105 13.81 1.28 1.81
C ARG A 105 13.78 1.15 0.29
N VAL A 106 12.85 1.81 -0.39
CA VAL A 106 12.67 1.65 -1.85
C VAL A 106 13.94 2.03 -2.62
N ARG A 107 14.56 3.17 -2.30
CA ARG A 107 15.84 3.60 -2.89
C ARG A 107 16.97 2.59 -2.70
N HIS A 108 16.89 1.77 -1.65
CA HIS A 108 17.87 0.73 -1.32
C HIS A 108 17.49 -0.65 -1.86
N GLY A 109 16.54 -0.74 -2.80
CA GLY A 109 16.14 -2.02 -3.39
C GLY A 109 15.26 -2.88 -2.47
N ARG A 110 14.59 -2.25 -1.49
CA ARG A 110 13.78 -2.94 -0.48
C ARG A 110 12.29 -2.60 -0.62
N HIS A 111 11.44 -3.38 0.03
CA HIS A 111 10.01 -3.08 0.16
C HIS A 111 9.66 -2.40 1.48
N PHE A 112 8.49 -1.76 1.56
CA PHE A 112 7.93 -1.24 2.81
C PHE A 112 6.42 -1.41 2.84
N THR A 113 5.86 -1.84 3.96
CA THR A 113 4.43 -2.18 4.06
C THR A 113 3.67 -1.34 5.08
N PHE A 114 2.53 -0.79 4.66
CA PHE A 114 1.50 -0.23 5.52
C PHE A 114 0.40 -1.26 5.69
N LYS A 115 0.12 -1.67 6.92
CA LYS A 115 -0.91 -2.67 7.22
C LYS A 115 -2.10 -2.03 7.92
N ALA A 116 -3.27 -2.11 7.30
CA ALA A 116 -4.55 -1.78 7.93
C ALA A 116 -5.09 -3.03 8.63
N GLU A 117 -6.32 -2.94 9.16
CA GLU A 117 -6.96 -4.06 9.85
C GLU A 117 -7.05 -5.32 8.97
N HIS A 118 -7.60 -5.18 7.75
CA HIS A 118 -7.83 -6.30 6.84
C HIS A 118 -6.98 -6.27 5.56
N LEU A 119 -6.41 -5.11 5.21
CA LEU A 119 -5.66 -4.90 3.97
C LEU A 119 -4.19 -4.60 4.25
N ALA A 120 -3.34 -4.85 3.27
CA ALA A 120 -1.95 -4.43 3.31
C ALA A 120 -1.58 -3.73 2.01
N LEU A 121 -0.81 -2.65 2.11
CA LEU A 121 -0.24 -1.90 1.00
C LEU A 121 1.29 -1.99 1.10
N THR A 122 1.93 -2.57 0.09
CA THR A 122 3.40 -2.67 0.02
C THR A 122 3.94 -1.82 -1.12
N LEU A 123 4.81 -0.87 -0.79
CA LEU A 123 5.65 -0.16 -1.73
C LEU A 123 6.85 -1.04 -2.10
N VAL A 124 7.11 -1.21 -3.38
CA VAL A 124 8.06 -2.18 -3.93
C VAL A 124 9.08 -1.48 -4.81
N SER A 125 10.37 -1.73 -4.58
CA SER A 125 11.44 -1.32 -5.49
C SER A 125 11.57 -2.28 -6.67
N GLU A 126 12.09 -1.80 -7.79
CA GLU A 126 12.29 -2.58 -9.03
C GLU A 126 13.12 -3.86 -8.84
N THR A 127 14.02 -3.87 -7.86
CA THR A 127 14.91 -5.02 -7.59
C THR A 127 14.29 -6.06 -6.64
N VAL A 128 13.11 -5.78 -6.08
CA VAL A 128 12.44 -6.72 -5.18
C VAL A 128 11.84 -7.86 -5.98
N SER A 129 12.28 -9.08 -5.68
CA SER A 129 11.78 -10.31 -6.31
C SER A 129 10.50 -10.82 -5.64
N GLY A 130 9.72 -11.64 -6.33
CA GLY A 130 8.50 -12.27 -5.78
C GLY A 130 7.31 -11.32 -5.61
N ALA A 131 7.42 -10.06 -6.06
CA ALA A 131 6.29 -9.16 -6.21
C ALA A 131 5.44 -9.54 -7.43
N ILE A 132 4.14 -9.23 -7.39
CA ILE A 132 3.22 -9.41 -8.53
C ILE A 132 3.28 -8.26 -9.53
N VAL A 133 3.89 -7.14 -9.13
CA VAL A 133 4.00 -5.90 -9.92
C VAL A 133 5.33 -5.81 -10.66
N LYS A 134 5.32 -5.11 -11.79
CA LYS A 134 6.48 -4.86 -12.67
C LYS A 134 6.31 -3.51 -13.37
N LYS A 135 7.35 -2.96 -14.02
CA LYS A 135 7.28 -1.65 -14.69
C LYS A 135 6.10 -1.51 -15.66
N SER A 136 5.73 -2.57 -16.38
CA SER A 136 4.61 -2.57 -17.33
C SER A 136 3.22 -2.65 -16.68
N SER A 137 3.16 -3.01 -15.39
CA SER A 137 1.92 -3.17 -14.60
C SER A 137 2.28 -2.90 -13.13
N PRO A 138 2.49 -1.61 -12.77
CA PRO A 138 3.11 -1.23 -11.50
C PRO A 138 2.17 -1.33 -10.29
N TYR A 139 0.88 -1.51 -10.51
CA TYR A 139 -0.14 -1.56 -9.48
C TYR A 139 -0.89 -2.88 -9.57
N GLY A 140 -0.96 -3.61 -8.45
CA GLY A 140 -1.62 -4.89 -8.44
C GLY A 140 -2.18 -5.27 -7.09
N ILE A 141 -3.20 -6.12 -7.11
CA ILE A 141 -3.86 -6.67 -5.93
C ILE A 141 -3.80 -8.19 -6.02
N ILE A 142 -3.37 -8.85 -4.96
CA ILE A 142 -3.49 -10.30 -4.79
C ILE A 142 -4.21 -10.56 -3.47
N GLY A 143 -5.43 -11.07 -3.54
CA GLY A 143 -6.30 -11.22 -2.37
C GLY A 143 -6.58 -9.87 -1.71
N TYR A 144 -6.09 -9.69 -0.47
CA TYR A 144 -6.25 -8.45 0.30
C TYR A 144 -4.95 -7.63 0.38
N TRP A 145 -3.98 -7.98 -0.46
CA TRP A 145 -2.67 -7.37 -0.49
C TRP A 145 -2.45 -6.56 -1.78
N ILE A 146 -2.34 -5.24 -1.60
CA ILE A 146 -2.02 -4.27 -2.64
C ILE A 146 -0.49 -4.10 -2.73
N GLN A 147 0.05 -4.17 -3.94
CA GLN A 147 1.46 -3.90 -4.22
C GLN A 147 1.57 -2.76 -5.22
N VAL A 148 2.50 -1.83 -4.94
CA VAL A 148 2.75 -0.63 -5.73
C VAL A 148 4.25 -0.55 -6.02
N LEU A 149 4.63 -0.73 -7.27
CA LEU A 149 5.99 -0.56 -7.72
C LEU A 149 6.30 0.93 -7.85
N ILE A 150 7.39 1.36 -7.21
CA ILE A 150 7.93 2.71 -7.32
C ILE A 150 9.19 2.65 -8.20
N PRO A 151 9.14 3.21 -9.42
CA PRO A 151 10.31 3.24 -10.30
C PRO A 151 11.45 4.05 -9.71
N ASN A 152 12.69 3.67 -10.02
CA ASN A 152 13.89 4.35 -9.52
C ASN A 152 13.93 5.82 -9.95
N GLU A 153 13.38 6.14 -11.11
CA GLU A 153 13.28 7.47 -11.69
C GLU A 153 12.26 8.36 -10.96
N LEU A 154 11.27 7.76 -10.29
CA LEU A 154 10.25 8.47 -9.50
C LEU A 154 10.74 8.81 -8.08
N VAL A 155 11.66 8.02 -7.51
CA VAL A 155 12.16 8.17 -6.13
C VAL A 155 12.66 9.60 -5.82
N PRO A 156 13.52 10.25 -6.63
CA PRO A 156 13.99 11.60 -6.33
C PRO A 156 12.86 12.64 -6.28
N ARG A 157 11.90 12.55 -7.21
CA ARG A 157 10.73 13.45 -7.27
C ARG A 157 9.84 13.30 -6.04
N MET A 158 9.53 12.06 -5.64
CA MET A 158 8.76 11.82 -4.41
C MET A 158 9.44 12.41 -3.18
N LEU A 159 10.76 12.28 -3.06
CA LEU A 159 11.49 12.83 -1.91
C LEU A 159 11.50 14.37 -1.90
N GLU A 160 11.58 15.00 -3.06
CA GLU A 160 11.45 16.46 -3.20
C GLU A 160 10.05 16.93 -2.83
N ASP A 161 9.01 16.27 -3.35
CA ASP A 161 7.61 16.57 -3.04
C ASP A 161 7.32 16.41 -1.54
N PHE A 162 7.85 15.35 -0.91
CA PHE A 162 7.72 15.11 0.53
C PHE A 162 8.41 16.18 1.38
N HIS A 163 9.57 16.65 0.93
CA HIS A 163 10.27 17.75 1.58
C HIS A 163 9.50 19.07 1.46
N ASN A 164 8.91 19.35 0.29
CA ASN A 164 8.08 20.54 0.07
C ASN A 164 6.82 20.53 0.96
N LEU A 165 6.25 19.36 1.22
CA LEU A 165 5.16 19.16 2.20
C LEU A 165 5.62 19.07 3.66
N GLN A 166 6.92 19.16 3.92
CA GLN A 166 7.53 19.09 5.26
C GLN A 166 7.12 17.84 6.05
N LEU A 167 7.04 16.67 5.40
CA LEU A 167 6.60 15.41 6.02
C LEU A 167 7.50 14.91 7.17
N ASP A 168 8.73 15.41 7.26
CA ASP A 168 9.68 15.13 8.32
C ASP A 168 9.45 15.97 9.58
N SER A 169 8.71 17.07 9.48
CA SER A 169 8.33 17.89 10.61
C SER A 169 7.18 17.23 11.40
N ASN A 170 7.13 17.40 12.71
CA ASN A 170 5.99 16.97 13.55
C ASN A 170 4.73 17.84 13.30
N THR A 171 4.54 18.29 12.06
CA THR A 171 3.45 19.19 11.68
C THR A 171 2.15 18.40 11.62
N GLU A 172 1.18 18.84 12.40
CA GLU A 172 -0.20 18.37 12.27
C GLU A 172 -0.82 18.99 11.02
N TYR A 173 -1.15 18.17 10.02
CA TYR A 173 -1.85 18.60 8.82
C TYR A 173 -3.29 18.98 9.16
N LYS A 174 -3.60 20.29 9.10
CA LYS A 174 -4.96 20.81 9.29
C LYS A 174 -5.86 20.57 8.07
N GLU A 175 -5.26 20.49 6.88
CA GLU A 175 -5.94 20.30 5.60
C GLU A 175 -5.37 19.09 4.87
N SER A 176 -6.19 18.46 4.04
CA SER A 176 -5.78 17.36 3.17
C SER A 176 -4.63 17.79 2.25
N GLN A 177 -3.59 16.98 2.15
CA GLN A 177 -2.47 17.21 1.24
C GLN A 177 -2.53 16.20 0.10
N GLU A 178 -2.37 16.67 -1.14
CA GLU A 178 -2.45 15.82 -2.32
C GLU A 178 -1.16 15.90 -3.14
N LEU A 179 -0.64 14.75 -3.54
CA LEU A 179 0.46 14.61 -4.49
C LEU A 179 0.00 13.73 -5.64
N TYR A 180 0.23 14.19 -6.87
CA TYR A 180 -0.14 13.44 -8.06
C TYR A 180 1.00 13.39 -9.07
N TRP A 181 1.45 12.17 -9.39
CA TRP A 181 2.45 11.91 -10.42
C TRP A 181 1.74 11.36 -11.66
N ALA A 182 1.27 12.28 -12.50
CA ALA A 182 0.40 11.98 -13.65
C ALA A 182 1.00 10.97 -14.63
N GLU A 183 2.31 11.07 -14.90
CA GLU A 183 3.02 10.15 -15.80
C GLU A 183 2.98 8.69 -15.31
N TYR A 184 2.78 8.51 -14.00
CA TYR A 184 2.69 7.21 -13.35
C TYR A 184 1.25 6.83 -13.01
N LYS A 185 0.26 7.74 -13.12
CA LYS A 185 -1.11 7.51 -12.62
C LYS A 185 -1.14 7.10 -11.14
N LEU A 186 -0.26 7.71 -10.34
CA LEU A 186 -0.16 7.50 -8.90
C LEU A 186 -0.56 8.78 -8.17
N LYS A 187 -1.60 8.69 -7.34
CA LYS A 187 -2.03 9.78 -6.46
C LYS A 187 -1.89 9.36 -5.00
N LEU A 188 -1.34 10.25 -4.18
CA LEU A 188 -1.22 10.08 -2.74
C LEU A 188 -1.92 11.23 -2.04
N ILE A 189 -2.80 10.91 -1.11
CA ILE A 189 -3.55 11.85 -0.30
C ILE A 189 -3.19 11.61 1.17
N ILE A 190 -2.89 12.68 1.90
CA ILE A 190 -2.67 12.65 3.33
C ILE A 190 -3.90 13.26 3.98
N ASP A 191 -4.82 12.40 4.42
CA ASP A 191 -6.03 12.78 5.14
C ASP A 191 -6.54 11.59 5.97
N ASN A 192 -7.50 11.84 6.85
CA ASN A 192 -8.16 10.80 7.64
C ASN A 192 -9.00 9.90 6.71
N PRO A 193 -8.66 8.60 6.58
CA PRO A 193 -9.37 7.70 5.66
C PRO A 193 -10.84 7.47 6.03
N ASN A 194 -11.22 7.80 7.27
CA ASN A 194 -12.56 7.65 7.85
C ASN A 194 -13.37 8.96 7.89
N LYS A 195 -12.90 10.06 7.30
CA LYS A 195 -13.73 11.27 7.20
C LYS A 195 -14.91 10.96 6.27
N LEU A 196 -16.11 10.84 6.87
CA LEU A 196 -17.36 10.93 6.12
C LEU A 196 -17.35 12.26 5.38
N ASP A 197 -17.52 12.19 4.06
CA ASP A 197 -17.68 13.36 3.22
C ASP A 197 -18.91 14.14 3.71
N PRO A 198 -18.77 15.38 4.20
CA PRO A 198 -19.90 16.16 4.70
C PRO A 198 -20.91 16.53 3.60
N THR A 199 -20.62 16.22 2.33
CA THR A 199 -21.55 16.37 1.20
C THR A 199 -22.57 15.22 1.06
N CYS A 200 -22.54 14.21 1.93
CA CYS A 200 -23.55 13.16 2.04
C CYS A 200 -24.49 13.33 3.25
N LEU A 201 -25.09 14.52 3.40
CA LEU A 201 -26.27 14.78 4.23
C LEU A 201 -27.27 15.66 3.49
#